data_AF-A0A3D0XFA4-F1
#
_entry.id   AF-A0A3D0XFA4-F1
#
_cell.length_a   1.000
_cell.length_b   1.000
_cell.length_c   1.000
_cell.angle_alpha   90.00
_cell.angle_beta   90.00
_cell.angle_gamma   90.00
#
_symmetry.space_group_name_H-M   'P 1'
#
loop_
_entity.id
_entity.type
_entity.pdbx_description
1 polymer ?
#
loop_
_entity_poly.entity_id
_entity_poly.type
_entity_poly.pdbx_seq_one_letter_code
_entity_poly.pdbx_strand_id
1 'polypeptide(L)'
;EEEIRAVMNQFKNGEIGLLLSTSMIEVGVDIPNATVMIVENASHFGMAQLHQMRGRIGRGPHDAHCIFMGDSADEVNWQRLRKVEQSLDGFEIAEEDFRLRGPGDWQGQDQSGTQHWRFLQLPEDESLLIQAKEWTGTWAEPAKLPQAAP
;
A
#
# COMPACT_ATOMS: atom_id res chain seq x y z
N GLU A 1 16.07 10.13 17.32
CA GLU A 1 16.56 9.59 16.02
C GLU A 1 17.87 8.83 16.16
N GLU A 2 18.88 9.42 16.80
CA GLU A 2 20.21 8.79 16.96
C GLU A 2 20.16 7.47 17.75
N GLU A 3 19.37 7.42 18.83
CA GLU A 3 19.13 6.20 19.61
C GLU A 3 18.46 5.08 18.77
N ILE A 4 17.42 5.42 17.99
CA ILE A 4 16.74 4.46 17.10
C ILE A 4 17.75 3.90 16.10
N ARG A 5 18.58 4.77 15.49
CA ARG A 5 19.60 4.34 14.54
C ARG A 5 20.65 3.43 15.18
N ALA A 6 21.05 3.69 16.41
CA ALA A 6 21.97 2.83 17.15
C ALA A 6 21.38 1.44 17.38
N VAL A 7 20.13 1.36 17.87
CA VAL A 7 19.41 0.09 18.07
C VAL A 7 19.25 -0.67 16.75
N MET A 8 18.91 0.02 15.65
CA MET A 8 18.78 -0.61 14.33
C MET A 8 20.12 -1.16 13.82
N ASN A 9 21.23 -0.48 14.06
CA ASN A 9 22.56 -0.99 13.71
C ASN A 9 22.94 -2.22 14.54
N GLN A 10 22.66 -2.21 15.85
CA GLN A 10 22.88 -3.36 16.73
C GLN A 10 22.06 -4.58 16.29
N PHE A 11 20.79 -4.36 15.91
CA PHE A 11 19.94 -5.42 15.37
C PHE A 11 20.46 -5.96 14.03
N LYS A 12 20.88 -5.08 13.11
CA LYS A 12 21.46 -5.49 11.82
C LYS A 12 22.76 -6.30 11.98
N ASN A 13 23.57 -5.97 12.98
CA ASN A 13 24.82 -6.67 13.29
C ASN A 13 24.61 -7.98 14.07
N GLY A 14 23.38 -8.30 14.48
CA GLY A 14 23.08 -9.48 15.28
C GLY A 14 23.41 -9.35 16.77
N GLU A 15 23.73 -8.13 17.24
CA GLU A 15 23.93 -7.83 18.67
C GLU A 15 22.58 -7.87 19.42
N ILE A 16 21.50 -7.48 18.73
CA ILE A 16 20.12 -7.66 19.18
C ILE A 16 19.50 -8.76 18.31
N GLY A 17 18.93 -9.79 18.94
CA GLY A 17 18.27 -10.90 18.23
C GLY A 17 16.78 -10.69 17.95
N LEU A 18 16.12 -9.78 18.69
CA LEU A 18 14.69 -9.49 18.55
C LEU A 18 14.44 -7.99 18.71
N LEU A 19 13.74 -7.39 17.75
CA LEU A 19 13.33 -5.99 17.79
C LEU A 19 11.79 -5.92 17.85
N LEU A 20 11.27 -5.34 18.93
CA LEU A 20 9.85 -5.00 19.05
C LEU A 20 9.65 -3.51 18.79
N SER A 21 8.70 -3.19 17.92
CA SER A 21 8.47 -1.83 17.44
C SER A 21 7.01 -1.59 17.11
N THR A 22 6.58 -0.33 17.15
CA THR A 22 5.29 0.10 16.60
C THR A 22 5.40 0.34 15.09
N SER A 23 4.25 0.42 14.42
CA SER A 23 4.09 0.67 12.99
C SER A 23 4.78 1.94 12.48
N MET A 24 4.99 2.92 13.35
CA MET A 24 5.60 4.21 13.03
C MET A 24 7.14 4.16 12.94
N ILE A 25 7.77 3.00 13.16
CA ILE A 25 9.18 2.82 12.77
C ILE A 25 9.20 2.41 11.31
N GLU A 26 8.89 3.40 10.47
CA GLU A 26 8.98 3.40 9.03
C GLU A 26 10.43 3.40 8.53
N VAL A 27 11.40 3.12 9.41
CA VAL A 27 12.82 3.22 9.08
C VAL A 27 13.07 2.26 7.93
N GLY A 28 13.26 2.81 6.71
CA GLY A 28 13.53 2.12 5.45
C GLY A 28 14.86 1.37 5.43
N VAL A 29 15.24 0.84 6.59
CA VAL A 29 16.36 -0.05 6.80
C VAL A 29 15.88 -1.44 6.43
N ASP A 30 16.37 -1.87 5.29
CA ASP A 30 16.40 -3.25 4.86
C ASP A 30 17.30 -4.05 5.80
N ILE A 31 16.80 -5.19 6.28
CA ILE A 31 17.49 -6.05 7.25
C ILE A 31 17.64 -7.44 6.63
N PRO A 32 18.65 -7.64 5.76
CA PRO A 32 18.80 -8.87 4.98
C PRO A 32 18.90 -10.14 5.85
N ASN A 33 19.47 -10.01 7.05
CA ASN A 33 19.69 -11.12 7.98
C ASN A 33 18.46 -11.45 8.84
N ALA A 34 17.39 -10.64 8.78
CA ALA A 34 16.16 -10.95 9.48
C ALA A 34 15.44 -12.10 8.74
N THR A 35 15.26 -13.21 9.45
CA THR A 35 14.61 -14.43 8.94
C THR A 35 13.14 -14.52 9.34
N VAL A 36 12.69 -13.74 10.32
CA VAL A 36 11.30 -13.75 10.79
C VAL A 36 10.80 -12.33 10.99
N MET A 37 9.63 -12.02 10.43
CA MET A 37 8.87 -10.80 10.70
C MET A 37 7.47 -11.17 11.16
N ILE A 38 7.02 -10.54 12.24
CA ILE A 38 5.66 -10.69 12.76
C ILE A 38 5.00 -9.31 12.72
N VAL A 39 3.87 -9.21 12.04
CA VAL A 39 3.05 -7.99 12.03
C VAL A 39 1.80 -8.28 12.84
N GLU A 40 1.75 -7.71 14.03
CA GLU A 40 0.57 -7.73 14.88
C GLU A 40 -0.49 -6.75 14.35
N ASN A 41 -1.77 -7.11 14.48
CA ASN A 41 -2.91 -6.32 14.01
C ASN A 41 -2.79 -5.93 12.52
N ALA A 42 -2.34 -6.87 11.69
CA ALA A 42 -2.08 -6.69 10.26
C ALA A 42 -3.32 -6.18 9.48
N SER A 43 -4.54 -6.47 9.96
CA SER A 43 -5.79 -5.97 9.37
C SER A 43 -5.89 -4.44 9.34
N HIS A 44 -5.18 -3.72 10.23
CA HIS A 44 -5.17 -2.26 10.26
C HIS A 44 -4.27 -1.62 9.18
N PHE A 45 -3.47 -2.43 8.47
CA PHE A 45 -2.55 -1.94 7.45
C PHE A 45 -3.14 -2.11 6.04
N GLY A 46 -2.76 -1.21 5.13
CA GLY A 46 -3.03 -1.37 3.71
C GLY A 46 -2.29 -2.58 3.13
N MET A 47 -2.85 -3.23 2.11
CA MET A 47 -2.20 -4.41 1.50
C MET A 47 -0.81 -4.07 0.92
N ALA A 48 -0.69 -2.88 0.31
CA ALA A 48 0.58 -2.37 -0.18
C ALA A 48 1.62 -2.13 0.95
N GLN A 49 1.19 -1.67 2.12
CA GLN A 49 2.08 -1.48 3.27
C GLN A 49 2.60 -2.83 3.78
N LEU A 50 1.73 -3.83 3.91
CA LEU A 50 2.12 -5.19 4.30
C LEU A 50 3.10 -5.81 3.29
N HIS A 51 2.87 -5.61 1.99
CA HIS A 51 3.79 -6.03 0.93
C HIS A 51 5.16 -5.37 1.07
N GLN A 52 5.19 -4.06 1.29
CA GLN A 52 6.44 -3.32 1.48
C GLN A 52 7.19 -3.77 2.74
N MET A 53 6.49 -3.99 3.86
CA MET A 53 7.09 -4.51 5.11
C MET A 53 7.72 -5.88 4.88
N ARG A 54 6.98 -6.80 4.25
CA ARG A 54 7.49 -8.14 3.91
C ARG A 54 8.76 -8.07 3.05
N GLY A 55 8.85 -7.11 2.13
CA GLY A 55 10.02 -6.93 1.26
C GLY A 55 11.29 -6.42 1.93
N ARG A 56 11.26 -6.10 3.25
CA ARG A 56 12.42 -5.65 4.04
C ARG A 56 13.19 -6.77 4.74
N ILE A 57 12.73 -8.02 4.61
CA ILE A 57 13.39 -9.21 5.18
C ILE A 57 13.71 -10.23 4.08
N GLY A 58 14.51 -11.26 4.42
CA GLY A 58 14.74 -12.39 3.50
C GLY A 58 15.57 -12.07 2.26
N ARG A 59 16.47 -11.08 2.36
CA ARG A 59 17.45 -10.78 1.29
C ARG A 59 18.80 -11.45 1.50
N GLY A 60 18.98 -12.13 2.63
CA GLY A 60 20.14 -12.96 2.94
C GLY A 60 20.03 -14.36 2.33
N PRO A 61 21.01 -15.24 2.63
CA PRO A 61 21.04 -16.62 2.13
C PRO A 61 20.07 -17.57 2.84
N HIS A 62 19.35 -17.09 3.86
CA HIS A 62 18.45 -17.89 4.68
C HIS A 62 17.00 -17.66 4.27
N ASP A 63 16.20 -18.72 4.32
CA ASP A 63 14.76 -18.62 4.15
C ASP A 63 14.17 -17.67 5.20
N ALA A 64 13.19 -16.88 4.77
CA ALA A 64 12.53 -15.90 5.62
C ALA A 64 11.01 -16.12 5.65
N HIS A 65 10.43 -15.86 6.81
CA HIS A 65 9.01 -16.01 7.08
C HIS A 65 8.42 -14.68 7.53
N CYS A 66 7.31 -14.28 6.92
CA CYS A 66 6.52 -13.13 7.32
C CYS A 66 5.16 -13.62 7.80
N ILE A 67 4.80 -13.29 9.04
CA ILE A 67 3.58 -13.74 9.70
C ILE A 67 2.69 -12.53 9.93
N PHE A 68 1.51 -12.54 9.33
CA PHE A 68 0.48 -11.52 9.54
C PHE A 68 -0.52 -12.04 10.58
N MET A 69 -0.66 -11.33 11.70
CA MET A 69 -1.65 -11.64 12.73
C MET A 69 -2.78 -10.62 12.65
N GLY A 70 -4.01 -11.07 12.43
CA GLY A 70 -5.19 -10.21 12.37
C GLY A 70 -6.38 -10.87 13.04
N ASP A 71 -7.39 -10.07 13.34
CA ASP A 71 -8.66 -10.57 13.86
C ASP A 71 -9.45 -11.24 12.72
N SER A 72 -9.87 -12.49 12.94
CA SER A 72 -10.67 -13.26 11.99
C SER A 72 -12.16 -12.89 12.00
N ALA A 73 -12.61 -12.03 12.92
CA ALA A 73 -14.01 -11.65 13.04
C ALA A 73 -14.54 -10.86 11.83
N ASP A 74 -13.66 -10.23 11.05
CA ASP A 74 -13.99 -9.50 9.83
C ASP A 74 -13.52 -10.26 8.59
N GLU A 75 -14.47 -10.83 7.86
CA GLU A 75 -14.22 -11.67 6.69
C GLU A 75 -13.54 -10.89 5.54
N VAL A 76 -13.84 -9.60 5.37
CA VAL A 76 -13.22 -8.76 4.33
C VAL A 76 -11.74 -8.53 4.65
N ASN A 77 -11.44 -8.21 5.91
CA ASN A 77 -10.06 -8.04 6.37
C ASN A 77 -9.27 -9.34 6.29
N TRP A 78 -9.89 -10.47 6.60
CA TRP A 78 -9.26 -11.77 6.47
C TRP A 78 -8.94 -12.14 5.01
N GLN A 79 -9.87 -11.88 4.08
CA GLN A 79 -9.65 -12.08 2.65
C GLN A 79 -8.49 -11.22 2.11
N ARG A 80 -8.39 -9.96 2.55
CA ARG A 80 -7.26 -9.08 2.23
C ARG A 80 -5.92 -9.68 2.67
N LEU A 81 -5.81 -10.10 3.93
CA LEU A 81 -4.58 -10.69 4.46
C LEU A 81 -4.19 -11.96 3.69
N ARG A 82 -5.18 -12.79 3.36
CA ARG A 82 -4.97 -14.02 2.57
C ARG A 82 -4.48 -13.72 1.15
N LYS A 83 -4.95 -12.66 0.51
CA LYS A 83 -4.43 -12.25 -0.79
C LYS A 83 -2.97 -11.80 -0.71
N VAL A 84 -2.62 -11.01 0.31
CA VAL A 84 -1.22 -10.61 0.54
C VAL A 84 -0.34 -11.84 0.78
N GLU A 85 -0.81 -12.82 1.56
CA GLU A 85 -0.11 -14.09 1.78
C GLU A 85 0.15 -14.87 0.48
N GLN A 86 -0.86 -14.95 -0.40
CA GLN A 86 -0.81 -15.77 -1.61
C GLN A 86 0.05 -15.20 -2.75
N SER A 87 0.27 -13.88 -2.77
CA SER A 87 0.99 -13.23 -3.87
C SER A 87 2.23 -12.47 -3.40
N LEU A 88 3.31 -12.63 -4.16
CA LEU A 88 4.53 -11.83 -4.05
C LEU A 88 4.55 -10.64 -5.02
N ASP A 89 3.65 -10.64 -6.02
CA ASP A 89 3.61 -9.60 -7.04
C ASP A 89 2.93 -8.33 -6.49
N GLY A 90 3.68 -7.23 -6.51
CA GLY A 90 3.19 -5.93 -6.07
C GLY A 90 2.07 -5.39 -6.96
N PHE A 91 2.04 -5.75 -8.25
CA PHE A 91 0.97 -5.34 -9.16
C PHE A 91 -0.34 -6.04 -8.83
N GLU A 92 -0.31 -7.36 -8.61
CA GLU A 92 -1.52 -8.13 -8.24
C GLU A 92 -2.10 -7.64 -6.91
N ILE A 93 -1.23 -7.31 -5.94
CA ILE A 93 -1.64 -6.75 -4.66
C ILE A 93 -2.24 -5.35 -4.82
N ALA A 94 -1.67 -4.49 -5.66
CA ALA A 94 -2.21 -3.16 -5.93
C ALA A 94 -3.57 -3.23 -6.64
N GLU A 95 -3.74 -4.16 -7.59
CA GLU A 95 -5.01 -4.38 -8.27
C GLU A 95 -6.10 -4.84 -7.30
N GLU A 96 -5.77 -5.77 -6.39
CA GLU A 96 -6.72 -6.21 -5.37
C GLU A 96 -7.06 -5.10 -4.37
N ASP A 97 -6.06 -4.34 -3.89
CA ASP A 97 -6.29 -3.22 -2.96
C ASP A 97 -7.22 -2.18 -3.62
N PHE A 98 -7.04 -1.90 -4.92
CA PHE A 98 -7.93 -1.05 -5.70
C PHE A 98 -9.34 -1.65 -5.84
N ARG A 99 -9.45 -2.95 -6.14
CA ARG A 99 -10.74 -3.64 -6.29
C ARG A 99 -11.56 -3.62 -4.99
N LEU A 100 -10.90 -3.85 -3.85
CA LEU A 100 -11.54 -3.95 -2.54
C LEU A 100 -11.92 -2.58 -1.96
N ARG A 101 -11.13 -1.52 -2.22
CA ARG A 101 -11.48 -0.14 -1.85
C ARG A 101 -12.52 0.47 -2.80
N GLY A 102 -12.54 0.01 -4.05
CA GLY A 102 -13.30 0.64 -5.12
C GLY A 102 -12.77 2.04 -5.48
N PRO A 103 -13.22 2.61 -6.61
CA PRO A 103 -12.79 3.94 -7.06
C PRO A 103 -13.29 5.11 -6.18
N GLY A 104 -14.13 4.85 -5.17
CA GLY A 104 -14.85 5.87 -4.41
C GLY A 104 -14.30 6.20 -3.02
N ASP A 105 -13.46 5.36 -2.42
CA ASP A 105 -13.14 5.44 -0.98
C ASP A 105 -11.70 5.91 -0.67
N TRP A 106 -11.16 6.79 -1.53
CA TRP A 106 -9.86 7.43 -1.29
C TRP A 106 -9.95 8.63 -0.32
N GLN A 107 -11.13 9.27 -0.23
CA GLN A 107 -11.36 10.36 0.71
C GLN A 107 -11.76 9.77 2.05
N GLY A 108 -10.77 9.53 2.91
CA GLY A 108 -11.03 9.24 4.32
C GLY A 108 -12.01 10.25 4.90
N GLN A 109 -13.07 9.71 5.52
CA GLN A 109 -14.20 10.39 6.14
C GLN A 109 -15.31 10.84 5.17
N ASP A 110 -16.51 10.32 5.43
CA ASP A 110 -17.81 10.96 5.22
C ASP A 110 -17.77 12.41 5.75
N GLN A 111 -17.21 13.33 4.96
CA GLN A 111 -17.59 14.72 5.07
C GLN A 111 -18.87 14.89 4.29
N SER A 112 -19.98 14.86 5.03
CA SER A 112 -21.32 15.22 4.58
C SER A 112 -21.29 16.41 3.61
N GLY A 113 -21.43 16.14 2.30
CA GLY A 113 -21.71 17.18 1.31
C GLY A 113 -21.05 17.07 -0.07
N THR A 114 -20.18 16.11 -0.36
CA THR A 114 -19.43 16.09 -1.63
C THR A 114 -20.11 15.26 -2.72
N GLN A 115 -20.24 15.86 -3.91
CA GLN A 115 -20.67 15.17 -5.13
C GLN A 115 -19.76 13.97 -5.38
N HIS A 116 -20.37 12.80 -5.61
CA HIS A 116 -19.63 11.58 -5.91
C HIS A 116 -19.00 11.72 -7.30
N TRP A 117 -17.69 11.96 -7.34
CA TRP A 117 -16.95 11.94 -8.60
C TRP A 117 -16.81 10.49 -9.06
N ARG A 118 -17.38 10.16 -10.23
CA ARG A 118 -17.13 8.88 -10.89
C ARG A 118 -15.77 8.95 -11.58
N PHE A 119 -14.83 8.14 -11.12
CA PHE A 119 -13.58 7.92 -11.84
C PHE A 119 -13.79 7.00 -13.04
N LEU A 120 -12.94 7.18 -14.05
CA LEU A 120 -13.02 6.49 -15.31
C LEU A 120 -12.52 5.04 -15.15
N GLN A 121 -13.35 4.06 -15.51
CA GLN A 121 -13.04 2.63 -15.46
C GLN A 121 -12.63 2.15 -16.85
N LEU A 122 -11.41 1.67 -16.99
CA LEU A 122 -10.95 1.07 -18.24
C LEU A 122 -11.04 -0.46 -18.15
N PRO A 123 -11.49 -1.14 -19.23
CA PRO A 123 -11.76 -0.61 -20.57
C PRO A 123 -13.17 -0.02 -20.78
N GLU A 124 -14.08 -0.12 -19.82
CA GLU A 124 -15.50 0.18 -19.98
C GLU A 124 -15.79 1.61 -20.46
N ASP A 125 -14.99 2.57 -20.02
CA ASP A 125 -15.14 3.99 -20.30
C ASP A 125 -14.21 4.49 -21.43
N GLU A 126 -13.64 3.59 -22.25
CA GLU A 126 -12.82 3.96 -23.42
C GLU A 126 -13.56 4.92 -24.37
N SER A 127 -14.85 4.65 -24.62
CA SER A 127 -15.70 5.51 -25.45
C SER A 127 -15.84 6.93 -24.91
N LEU A 128 -15.82 7.08 -23.58
CA LEU A 128 -15.92 8.36 -22.89
C LEU A 128 -14.62 9.15 -23.02
N LEU A 129 -13.47 8.48 -22.98
CA LEU A 129 -12.17 9.09 -23.28
C LEU A 129 -12.05 9.56 -24.73
N ILE A 130 -12.56 8.77 -25.68
CA ILE A 130 -12.55 9.14 -27.10
C ILE A 130 -13.42 10.40 -27.31
N GLN A 131 -14.61 10.45 -26.73
CA GLN A 131 -15.49 11.63 -26.79
C GLN A 131 -14.85 12.86 -26.13
N ALA A 132 -14.23 12.70 -24.96
CA ALA A 132 -13.54 13.80 -24.29
C ALA A 132 -12.39 14.35 -25.15
N LYS A 133 -11.62 13.48 -25.81
CA LYS A 133 -10.56 13.86 -26.74
C LYS A 133 -11.12 14.63 -27.95
N GLU A 134 -12.23 14.17 -28.53
CA GLU A 134 -12.88 14.88 -29.64
C GLU A 134 -13.38 16.27 -29.22
N TRP A 135 -13.90 16.41 -28.01
CA TRP A 135 -14.33 17.70 -27.45
C TRP A 135 -13.18 18.69 -27.23
N THR A 136 -11.97 18.22 -26.94
CA THR A 136 -10.80 19.12 -26.89
C THR A 136 -10.44 19.71 -28.26
N GLY A 137 -10.83 19.05 -29.36
CA GLY A 137 -10.61 19.53 -30.72
C GLY A 137 -11.56 20.65 -31.15
N THR A 138 -12.72 20.79 -30.50
CA THR A 138 -13.71 21.86 -30.78
C THR A 138 -13.55 23.09 -29.88
N TRP A 139 -12.81 22.98 -28.77
CA TRP A 139 -12.61 24.03 -27.76
C TRP A 139 -11.19 24.62 -27.74
N ALA A 140 -10.44 24.54 -28.84
CA ALA A 140 -9.07 25.07 -28.92
C ALA A 140 -9.03 26.60 -29.11
N GLU A 141 -9.46 27.36 -28.09
CA GLU A 141 -8.55 28.38 -27.55
C GLU A 141 -7.95 27.78 -26.27
N PRO A 142 -6.63 27.93 -26.02
CA PRO A 142 -5.98 27.37 -24.85
C PRO A 142 -6.43 28.14 -23.61
N ALA A 143 -7.63 27.84 -23.12
CA ALA A 143 -8.05 28.20 -21.79
C ALA A 143 -7.12 27.44 -20.84
N LYS A 144 -6.18 28.19 -20.27
CA LYS A 144 -5.21 27.77 -19.23
C LYS A 144 -5.80 26.65 -18.40
N LEU A 145 -5.38 25.41 -18.67
CA LEU A 145 -5.57 24.32 -17.73
C LEU A 145 -5.04 24.84 -16.39
N PRO A 146 -5.82 24.77 -15.29
CA PRO A 146 -5.28 25.14 -14.00
C PRO A 146 -4.02 24.31 -13.80
N GLN A 147 -2.87 24.99 -13.73
CA GLN A 147 -1.63 24.33 -13.35
C GLN A 147 -1.93 23.65 -12.03
N ALA A 148 -1.78 22.33 -11.98
CA ALA A 148 -1.85 21.59 -10.73
C ALA A 148 -0.94 22.32 -9.75
N ALA A 149 -1.53 22.84 -8.67
CA ALA A 149 -0.79 23.52 -7.63
C ALA A 149 0.28 22.54 -7.07
N PRO A 150 1.45 23.05 -6.68
CA PRO A 150 2.57 22.22 -6.24
C PRO A 150 2.24 21.33 -5.05
#